data_AF-A0A7X0HLQ8-F1
#
_entry.id   AF-A0A7X0HLQ8-F1
#
_cell.length_a   1.000
_cell.length_b   1.000
_cell.length_c   1.000
_cell.angle_alpha   90.00
_cell.angle_beta   90.00
_cell.angle_gamma   90.00
#
_symmetry.space_group_name_H-M   'P 1'
#
loop_
_entity.id
_entity.type
_entity.pdbx_description
1 polymer ?
#
loop_
_entity_poly.entity_id
_entity_poly.type
_entity_poly.pdbx_seq_one_letter_code
_entity_poly.pdbx_strand_id
1 'polypeptide(L)'
;MNELAVTERRAVYWMDVARALHLCGRPDKAVSALLAAEKEAEEEVLSRPVVKELIGEMVARDRAGRLPELRQLASRAAVPV
;
A
#
# COMPACT_ATOMS: atom_id res chain seq x y z
N MET A 1 -23.72 -9.89 -10.41
CA MET A 1 -22.98 -9.63 -9.15
C MET A 1 -21.59 -9.19 -9.59
N ASN A 2 -21.30 -7.89 -9.57
CA ASN A 2 -20.05 -7.36 -10.17
C ASN A 2 -18.90 -7.45 -9.15
N GLU A 3 -18.13 -8.54 -9.20
CA GLU A 3 -16.93 -8.73 -8.38
C GLU A 3 -15.93 -7.57 -8.51
N LEU A 4 -15.83 -6.97 -9.70
CA LEU A 4 -15.01 -5.77 -9.97
C LEU A 4 -15.32 -4.59 -9.03
N ALA A 5 -16.61 -4.34 -8.72
CA ALA A 5 -17.00 -3.20 -7.88
C ALA A 5 -16.68 -3.41 -6.39
N VAL A 6 -16.57 -4.66 -5.94
CA VAL A 6 -16.21 -5.00 -4.55
C VAL A 6 -14.69 -4.89 -4.37
N THR A 7 -13.92 -5.34 -5.35
CA THR A 7 -12.46 -5.27 -5.35
C THR A 7 -11.96 -3.83 -5.39
N GLU A 8 -12.53 -2.98 -6.27
CA GLU A 8 -12.21 -1.54 -6.32
C GLU A 8 -12.47 -0.84 -4.98
N ARG A 9 -13.64 -1.09 -4.37
CA ARG A 9 -14.01 -0.46 -3.09
C ARG A 9 -13.09 -0.89 -1.95
N ARG A 10 -12.67 -2.15 -1.93
CA ARG A 10 -11.80 -2.68 -0.89
C ARG A 10 -10.37 -2.17 -1.02
N ALA A 11 -9.88 -2.02 -2.25
CA ALA A 11 -8.60 -1.36 -2.51
C ALA A 11 -8.64 0.11 -2.03
N VAL A 12 -9.68 0.87 -2.38
CA VAL A 12 -9.84 2.26 -1.88
C VAL A 12 -9.90 2.32 -0.36
N TYR A 13 -10.67 1.44 0.29
CA TYR A 13 -10.76 1.38 1.75
C TYR A 13 -9.39 1.18 2.41
N TRP A 14 -8.64 0.17 2.00
CA TRP A 14 -7.33 -0.11 2.60
C TRP A 14 -6.30 0.98 2.31
N MET A 15 -6.40 1.65 1.16
CA MET A 15 -5.57 2.79 0.84
C MET A 15 -5.84 3.98 1.76
N ASP A 16 -7.11 4.32 2.01
CA ASP A 16 -7.47 5.41 2.90
C ASP A 16 -7.02 5.11 4.33
N VAL A 17 -7.16 3.85 4.77
CA VAL A 17 -6.65 3.38 6.05
C VAL A 17 -5.12 3.52 6.13
N ALA A 18 -4.38 3.06 5.11
CA ALA A 18 -2.93 3.16 5.07
C ALA A 18 -2.46 4.62 5.09
N ARG A 19 -3.11 5.50 4.31
CA ARG A 19 -2.82 6.93 4.29
C ARG A 19 -3.08 7.59 5.65
N ALA A 20 -4.21 7.29 6.29
CA ALA A 20 -4.54 7.81 7.60
C ALA A 20 -3.52 7.37 8.67
N LEU A 21 -3.15 6.08 8.67
CA LEU A 21 -2.15 5.54 9.60
C LEU A 21 -0.77 6.17 9.40
N HIS A 22 -0.38 6.38 8.14
CA HIS A 22 0.88 7.06 7.80
C HIS A 22 0.89 8.51 8.32
N LEU A 23 -0.19 9.26 8.09
CA LEU A 23 -0.34 10.63 8.59
C LEU A 23 -0.37 10.70 10.12
N CYS A 24 -0.88 9.68 10.81
CA CYS A 24 -0.83 9.57 12.26
C CYS A 24 0.55 9.15 12.81
N GLY A 25 1.58 9.02 11.98
CA GLY A 25 2.92 8.61 12.41
C GLY A 25 3.01 7.14 12.81
N ARG A 26 2.16 6.29 12.22
CA ARG A 26 2.10 4.83 12.45
C ARG A 26 2.49 4.06 11.18
N PRO A 27 3.72 4.20 10.68
CA PRO A 27 4.10 3.66 9.38
C PRO A 27 4.14 2.13 9.38
N ASP A 28 4.42 1.49 10.52
CA ASP A 28 4.32 0.04 10.76
C ASP A 28 2.92 -0.50 10.45
N LYS A 29 1.89 0.19 10.95
CA LYS A 29 0.49 -0.17 10.72
C LYS A 29 0.05 0.14 9.29
N ALA A 30 0.54 1.24 8.71
CA ALA A 30 0.27 1.59 7.33
C ALA A 30 0.81 0.51 6.37
N VAL A 31 2.02 0.00 6.61
CA VAL A 31 2.60 -1.12 5.84
C VAL A 31 1.75 -2.38 6.00
N SER A 32 1.32 -2.69 7.22
CA SER A 32 0.46 -3.86 7.48
C SER A 32 -0.88 -3.78 6.74
N ALA A 33 -1.47 -2.59 6.64
CA ALA A 33 -2.70 -2.36 5.87
C ALA A 33 -2.48 -2.55 4.36
N LEU A 34 -1.34 -2.10 3.82
CA LEU A 34 -1.00 -2.32 2.41
C LEU A 34 -0.76 -3.79 2.08
N LEU A 35 -0.11 -4.55 2.97
CA LEU A 35 0.08 -5.99 2.81
C LEU A 35 -1.25 -6.75 2.89
N ALA A 36 -2.17 -6.32 3.74
CA ALA A 36 -3.53 -6.87 3.77
C ALA A 36 -4.27 -6.60 2.46
N ALA A 37 -4.16 -5.38 1.92
CA ALA A 37 -4.72 -5.03 0.62
C ALA A 37 -4.14 -5.91 -0.50
N GLU A 38 -2.81 -6.06 -0.56
CA GLU A 38 -2.12 -6.89 -1.54
C GLU A 38 -2.63 -8.34 -1.48
N LYS A 39 -2.76 -8.90 -0.28
CA LYS A 39 -3.27 -10.27 -0.09
C LYS A 39 -4.73 -10.45 -0.55
N GLU A 40 -5.56 -9.41 -0.43
CA GLU A 40 -6.97 -9.47 -0.82
C GLU A 40 -7.21 -9.22 -2.30
N ALA A 41 -6.33 -8.46 -2.96
CA ALA A 41 -6.49 -8.02 -4.34
C ALA A 41 -5.15 -7.66 -5.00
N GLU A 42 -4.27 -8.65 -5.15
CA GLU A 42 -2.89 -8.44 -5.62
C GLU A 42 -2.84 -7.66 -6.95
N GLU A 43 -3.55 -8.10 -7.99
CA GLU A 43 -3.52 -7.42 -9.30
C GLU A 43 -4.00 -5.96 -9.22
N GLU A 44 -5.00 -5.67 -8.41
CA GLU A 44 -5.54 -4.31 -8.25
C GLU A 44 -4.56 -3.42 -7.48
N VAL A 45 -3.96 -3.94 -6.41
CA VAL A 45 -3.01 -3.20 -5.57
C VAL A 45 -1.70 -2.93 -6.33
N LEU A 46 -1.20 -3.92 -7.07
CA LEU A 46 0.06 -3.80 -7.81
C LEU A 46 -0.07 -3.05 -9.14
N SER A 47 -1.27 -2.91 -9.72
CA SER A 47 -1.47 -2.15 -10.97
C SER A 47 -1.91 -0.70 -10.76
N ARG A 48 -2.56 -0.38 -9.63
CA ARG A 48 -3.11 0.95 -9.36
C ARG A 48 -2.05 2.04 -9.15
N PRO A 49 -2.08 3.13 -9.94
CA PRO A 49 -1.16 4.26 -9.78
C PRO A 49 -1.17 4.87 -8.38
N VAL A 50 -2.36 5.09 -7.82
CA VAL A 50 -2.51 5.75 -6.51
C VAL A 50 -1.93 4.92 -5.34
N VAL A 51 -1.90 3.58 -5.46
CA VAL A 51 -1.27 2.70 -4.47
C VAL A 51 0.26 2.84 -4.57
N LYS A 52 0.78 2.83 -5.80
CA LYS A 52 2.22 3.00 -6.07
C LYS A 52 2.75 4.34 -5.56
N GLU A 53 1.97 5.40 -5.73
CA GLU A 53 2.29 6.72 -5.19
C GLU A 53 2.42 6.69 -3.67
N LEU A 54 1.45 6.09 -2.96
CA LEU A 54 1.49 5.97 -1.50
C LEU A 54 2.69 5.12 -1.04
N ILE A 55 2.96 3.99 -1.70
CA ILE A 55 4.15 3.16 -1.42
C ILE A 55 5.42 4.00 -1.58
N GLY A 56 5.56 4.76 -2.68
CA GLY A 56 6.71 5.61 -2.95
C GLY A 56 6.88 6.72 -1.90
N GLU A 57 5.80 7.38 -1.50
CA GLU A 57 5.81 8.39 -0.43
C GLU A 57 6.28 7.80 0.90
N MET A 58 5.83 6.59 1.23
CA MET A 58 6.22 5.91 2.45
C MET A 58 7.69 5.50 2.41
N VAL A 59 8.18 4.96 1.29
CA VAL A 59 9.60 4.58 1.12
C VAL A 59 10.50 5.81 1.20
N ALA A 60 10.14 6.91 0.54
CA ALA A 60 10.88 8.16 0.59
C ALA A 60 10.99 8.75 2.01
N ARG A 61 10.01 8.46 2.87
CA ARG A 61 10.00 8.84 4.29
C ARG A 61 10.74 7.86 5.19
N ASP A 62 10.76 6.57 4.87
CA ASP A 62 11.57 5.56 5.57
C ASP A 62 13.03 5.54 5.08
N ARG A 63 13.69 6.71 5.13
CA ARG A 63 15.09 6.87 4.70
C ARG A 63 16.07 6.00 5.48
N ALA A 64 15.73 5.67 6.73
CA ALA A 64 16.53 4.81 7.59
C ALA A 64 16.35 3.32 7.27
N GLY A 65 15.42 2.95 6.36
CA GLY A 65 15.17 1.56 5.97
C GLY A 65 14.69 0.69 7.11
N ARG A 66 13.87 1.23 8.02
CA ARG A 66 13.37 0.51 9.20
C ARG A 66 12.19 -0.40 8.88
N LEU A 67 11.62 -0.31 7.68
CA LEU A 67 10.48 -1.09 7.21
C LEU A 67 10.89 -1.97 6.03
N PRO A 68 11.54 -3.13 6.26
CA PRO A 68 11.98 -4.00 5.18
C PRO A 68 10.80 -4.54 4.34
N GLU A 69 9.64 -4.75 4.94
CA GLU A 69 8.44 -5.23 4.27
C GLU A 69 7.90 -4.19 3.28
N LEU A 70 8.06 -2.90 3.59
CA LEU A 70 7.69 -1.81 2.69
C LEU A 70 8.56 -1.81 1.42
N ARG A 71 9.85 -2.10 1.55
CA ARG A 71 10.78 -2.21 0.40
C ARG A 71 10.46 -3.44 -0.45
N GLN A 72 10.10 -4.55 0.17
CA GLN A 72 9.65 -5.75 -0.56
C GLN A 72 8.36 -5.48 -1.33
N LEU A 73 7.39 -4.81 -0.69
CA LEU A 73 6.15 -4.41 -1.34
C LEU A 73 6.41 -3.45 -2.51
N ALA A 74 7.29 -2.46 -2.33
CA ALA A 74 7.69 -1.54 -3.39
C ALA A 74 8.33 -2.29 -4.57
N SER A 75 9.19 -3.27 -4.31
CA SER A 75 9.77 -4.12 -5.36
C SER A 75 8.69 -4.88 -6.14
N ARG A 76 7.67 -5.45 -5.49
CA ARG A 76 6.56 -6.17 -6.16
C ARG A 76 5.67 -5.22 -6.95
N ALA A 77 5.44 -4.01 -6.44
CA ALA A 77 4.67 -2.96 -7.10
C ALA A 77 5.43 -2.22 -8.21
N ALA A 78 6.70 -2.60 -8.46
CA ALA A 78 7.62 -1.90 -9.36
C ALA A 78 7.79 -0.41 -9.02
N VAL A 79 7.82 -0.09 -7.72
CA VAL A 79 8.07 1.25 -7.17
C VAL A 79 9.55 1.35 -6.75
N PRO A 80 10.27 2.43 -7.10
CA PRO A 80 11.65 2.64 -6.68
C PRO A 80 11.81 2.71 -5.16
N VAL A 81 12.92 2.17 -4.63
CA VAL A 81 13.25 2.12 -3.19
C VAL A 81 14.49 2.89 -2.78
#